data_AF-A0A3D5NTT3-F1
#
_entry.id   AF-A0A3D5NTT3-F1
#
_cell.length_a   1.000
_cell.length_b   1.000
_cell.length_c   1.000
_cell.angle_alpha   90.00
_cell.angle_beta   90.00
_cell.angle_gamma   90.00
#
_symmetry.space_group_name_H-M   'P 1'
#
loop_
_entity.id
_entity.type
_entity.pdbx_description
1 polymer ?
#
loop_
_entity_poly.entity_id
_entity_poly.type
_entity_poly.pdbx_seq_one_letter_code
_entity_poly.pdbx_strand_id
1 'polypeptide(L)'
;DEKLAHFIIYDYHHRVHGTTKQEPIKMWNNSGFLPHQPDSLESLDLLLLNVGKPRKVHSDGIHFQGLRYIDTNLAAYVGETVIIRYDPRDIAEIRVFYKDQYLCTAISPEISDYEVDLKEIVAARNKARKNLENQLHSGNNIAEELISSKQKELDNPVNKKDSKKSKIKRYYNE
;
A
#
# COMPACT_ATOMS: atom_id res chain seq x y z
N ASP A 1 2.22 4.32 14.56
CA ASP A 1 1.17 3.37 14.99
C ASP A 1 1.21 3.11 16.49
N GLU A 2 2.31 2.63 17.08
CA GLU A 2 2.36 2.32 18.53
C GLU A 2 2.03 3.51 19.44
N LYS A 3 2.59 4.71 19.19
CA LYS A 3 2.26 5.90 20.01
C LYS A 3 0.80 6.31 19.92
N LEU A 4 0.19 6.16 18.73
CA LEU A 4 -1.23 6.44 18.53
C LEU A 4 -2.10 5.39 19.22
N ALA A 5 -1.75 4.11 19.06
CA ALA A 5 -2.44 3.01 19.73
C ALA A 5 -2.36 3.17 21.26
N HIS A 6 -1.18 3.51 21.79
CA HIS A 6 -0.98 3.78 23.20
C HIS A 6 -1.86 4.93 23.68
N PHE A 7 -1.83 6.06 22.95
CA PHE A 7 -2.69 7.21 23.26
C PHE A 7 -4.18 6.84 23.25
N ILE A 8 -4.66 6.11 22.24
CA ILE A 8 -6.07 5.72 22.15
C ILE A 8 -6.46 4.80 23.31
N ILE A 9 -5.66 3.76 23.54
CA ILE A 9 -5.97 2.68 24.50
C ILE A 9 -5.84 3.18 25.94
N TYR A 10 -4.75 3.89 26.27
CA TYR A 10 -4.42 4.21 27.66
C TYR A 10 -4.82 5.63 28.07
N ASP A 11 -4.81 6.61 27.15
CA ASP A 11 -5.09 8.00 27.49
C ASP A 11 -6.52 8.41 27.10
N TYR A 12 -6.86 8.32 25.81
CA TYR A 12 -8.10 8.88 25.28
C TYR A 12 -9.35 8.20 25.87
N HIS A 13 -9.39 6.87 25.88
CA HIS A 13 -10.54 6.11 26.40
C HIS A 13 -10.76 6.29 27.91
N HIS A 14 -9.69 6.60 28.66
CA HIS A 14 -9.71 6.76 30.11
C HIS A 14 -9.75 8.21 30.58
N ARG A 15 -9.57 9.17 29.68
CA ARG A 15 -9.67 10.59 30.00
C ARG A 15 -11.14 11.00 30.15
N VAL A 16 -11.44 11.75 31.21
CA VAL A 16 -12.76 12.39 31.37
C VAL A 16 -12.98 13.40 30.24
N HIS A 17 -13.99 13.15 29.41
CA HIS A 17 -14.29 14.01 28.28
C HIS A 17 -14.99 15.31 28.74
N GLY A 18 -14.58 16.45 28.18
CA GLY A 18 -15.02 17.77 28.64
C GLY A 18 -16.54 17.99 28.53
N THR A 19 -17.17 17.43 27.49
CA THR A 19 -18.61 17.58 27.21
C THR A 19 -19.49 16.59 27.97
N THR A 20 -19.17 15.30 27.93
CA THR A 20 -19.98 14.24 28.57
C THR A 20 -19.67 14.06 30.05
N LYS A 21 -18.58 14.67 30.55
CA LYS A 21 -18.09 14.55 31.93
C LYS A 21 -17.85 13.11 32.38
N GLN A 22 -17.72 12.20 31.44
CA GLN A 22 -17.47 10.77 31.67
C GLN A 22 -16.34 10.30 30.78
N GLU A 23 -15.70 9.21 31.18
CA GLU A 23 -14.70 8.52 30.38
C GLU A 23 -15.39 7.85 29.18
N PRO A 24 -14.87 7.99 27.95
CA PRO A 24 -15.45 7.36 26.76
C PRO A 24 -15.70 5.85 26.95
N ILE A 25 -14.76 5.14 27.58
CA ILE A 25 -14.90 3.69 27.82
C ILE A 25 -16.05 3.35 28.78
N LYS A 26 -16.26 4.16 29.82
CA LYS A 26 -17.37 3.98 30.77
C LYS A 26 -18.70 4.26 30.09
N MET A 27 -18.76 5.29 29.26
CA MET A 27 -19.97 5.66 28.52
C MET A 27 -20.33 4.58 27.48
N TRP A 28 -19.33 4.06 26.76
CA TRP A 28 -19.50 2.96 25.80
C TRP A 28 -19.95 1.65 26.45
N ASN A 29 -19.38 1.31 27.60
CA ASN A 29 -19.73 0.09 28.35
C ASN A 29 -21.02 0.24 29.16
N ASN A 30 -21.55 1.46 29.31
CA ASN A 30 -22.80 1.66 30.01
C ASN A 30 -23.96 1.07 29.18
N SER A 31 -24.99 0.60 29.86
CA SER A 31 -26.17 -0.02 29.26
C SER A 31 -26.80 0.90 28.21
N GLY A 32 -26.89 0.43 26.96
CA GLY A 32 -27.48 1.18 25.84
C GLY A 32 -26.91 0.84 24.46
N PHE A 33 -25.75 0.20 24.40
CA PHE A 33 -25.17 -0.28 23.14
C PHE A 33 -25.46 -1.76 22.91
N LEU A 34 -26.30 -2.05 21.92
CA LEU A 34 -26.43 -3.37 21.32
C LEU A 34 -25.58 -3.38 20.04
N PRO A 35 -24.44 -4.09 20.01
CA PRO A 35 -23.70 -4.22 18.77
C PRO A 35 -24.60 -4.88 17.73
N HIS A 36 -24.79 -4.22 16.59
CA HIS A 36 -25.32 -4.86 15.40
C HIS A 36 -24.26 -5.81 14.86
N GLN A 37 -24.27 -7.04 15.40
CA GLN A 37 -23.41 -8.10 14.90
C GLN A 37 -23.94 -8.52 13.52
N PRO A 38 -23.05 -8.71 12.53
CA PRO A 38 -23.47 -9.27 11.26
C PRO A 38 -24.02 -10.67 11.47
N ASP A 39 -24.99 -11.05 10.63
CA ASP A 39 -25.64 -12.36 10.70
C ASP A 39 -24.66 -13.51 10.44
N SER A 40 -23.58 -13.25 9.69
CA SER A 40 -22.52 -14.22 9.43
C SER A 40 -21.14 -13.56 9.25
N LEU A 41 -20.08 -14.36 9.39
CA LEU A 41 -18.71 -13.91 9.11
C LEU A 41 -18.50 -13.60 7.63
N GLU A 42 -19.17 -14.30 6.70
CA GLU A 42 -19.02 -14.00 5.26
C GLU A 42 -19.49 -12.59 4.90
N SER A 43 -20.38 -12.01 5.70
CA SER A 43 -20.83 -10.62 5.52
C SER A 43 -19.67 -9.61 5.68
N LEU A 44 -18.63 -9.96 6.44
CA LEU A 44 -17.43 -9.14 6.61
C LEU A 44 -16.49 -9.23 5.41
N ASP A 45 -16.54 -10.31 4.62
CA ASP A 45 -15.67 -10.50 3.46
C ASP A 45 -15.92 -9.43 2.37
N LEU A 46 -17.09 -8.76 2.40
CA LEU A 46 -17.41 -7.62 1.55
C LEU A 46 -16.58 -6.37 1.87
N LEU A 47 -16.07 -6.25 3.11
CA LEU A 47 -15.24 -5.13 3.56
C LEU A 47 -13.76 -5.30 3.19
N LEU A 48 -13.36 -6.49 2.74
CA LEU A 48 -12.00 -6.77 2.31
C LEU A 48 -11.66 -6.05 1.00
N LEU A 49 -10.36 -5.81 0.80
CA LEU A 49 -9.89 -5.07 -0.36
C LEU A 49 -10.13 -5.89 -1.64
N ASN A 50 -10.93 -5.33 -2.56
CA ASN A 50 -11.29 -6.01 -3.81
C ASN A 50 -10.22 -5.81 -4.89
N VAL A 51 -9.68 -6.92 -5.42
CA VAL A 51 -8.83 -6.90 -6.61
C VAL A 51 -9.72 -6.81 -7.85
N GLY A 52 -9.89 -5.60 -8.38
CA GLY A 52 -10.76 -5.36 -9.54
C GLY A 52 -10.37 -6.09 -10.83
N LYS A 53 -9.16 -6.68 -10.91
CA LYS A 53 -8.74 -7.50 -12.07
C LYS A 53 -9.01 -8.98 -11.77
N PRO A 54 -9.92 -9.64 -12.53
CA PRO A 54 -10.21 -11.05 -12.34
C PRO A 54 -8.97 -11.91 -12.61
N ARG A 55 -8.86 -13.02 -11.89
CA ARG A 55 -7.75 -13.98 -11.96
C ARG A 55 -8.26 -15.33 -12.44
N LYS A 56 -7.44 -16.01 -13.25
CA LYS A 56 -7.76 -17.34 -13.75
C LYS A 56 -7.37 -18.39 -12.71
N VAL A 57 -8.22 -19.39 -12.53
CA VAL A 57 -7.91 -20.57 -11.72
C VAL A 57 -7.10 -21.54 -12.59
N HIS A 58 -5.92 -21.92 -12.10
CA HIS A 58 -5.05 -22.90 -12.72
C HIS A 58 -5.17 -24.25 -12.00
N SER A 59 -4.63 -25.32 -12.59
CA SER A 59 -4.63 -26.66 -11.98
C SER A 59 -3.87 -26.73 -10.66
N ASP A 60 -2.91 -25.82 -10.46
CA ASP A 60 -2.07 -25.70 -9.28
C ASP A 60 -2.54 -24.61 -8.30
N GLY A 61 -3.64 -23.90 -8.62
CA GLY A 61 -4.25 -22.88 -7.78
C GLY A 61 -4.41 -21.52 -8.47
N ILE A 62 -4.45 -20.46 -7.66
CA ILE A 62 -4.56 -19.07 -8.13
C ILE A 62 -3.24 -18.35 -7.87
N HIS A 63 -2.74 -17.63 -8.87
CA HIS A 63 -1.54 -16.81 -8.75
C HIS A 63 -1.89 -15.34 -8.48
N PHE A 64 -1.43 -14.82 -7.34
CA PHE A 64 -1.65 -13.45 -6.92
C PHE A 64 -0.45 -12.89 -6.16
N GLN A 65 0.01 -11.69 -6.52
CA GLN A 65 1.21 -11.03 -5.93
C GLN A 65 2.49 -11.88 -5.91
N GLY A 66 2.66 -12.81 -6.86
CA GLY A 66 3.82 -13.70 -6.91
C GLY A 66 3.72 -14.92 -5.99
N LEU A 67 2.57 -15.12 -5.34
CA LEU A 67 2.26 -16.26 -4.47
C LEU A 67 1.20 -17.13 -5.12
N ARG A 68 1.18 -18.40 -4.72
CA ARG A 68 0.21 -19.39 -5.18
C ARG A 68 -0.73 -19.77 -4.05
N TYR A 69 -2.03 -19.64 -4.29
CA TYR A 69 -3.08 -19.94 -3.33
C TYR A 69 -3.84 -21.19 -3.77
N ILE A 70 -4.06 -22.11 -2.84
CA ILE A 70 -4.74 -23.36 -3.09
C ILE A 70 -5.94 -23.55 -2.17
N ASP A 71 -6.96 -24.20 -2.70
CA ASP A 71 -8.06 -24.77 -1.94
C ASP A 71 -8.64 -25.95 -2.74
N THR A 72 -9.20 -26.93 -2.03
CA THR A 72 -9.78 -28.12 -2.65
C THR A 72 -10.99 -27.80 -3.54
N ASN A 73 -11.76 -26.75 -3.20
CA ASN A 73 -12.94 -26.36 -3.98
C ASN A 73 -12.58 -25.73 -5.33
N LEU A 74 -11.35 -25.23 -5.50
CA LEU A 74 -10.90 -24.63 -6.76
C LEU A 74 -10.74 -25.65 -7.89
N ALA A 75 -10.59 -26.94 -7.57
CA ALA A 75 -10.41 -27.99 -8.57
C ALA A 75 -11.56 -28.07 -9.58
N ALA A 76 -12.80 -27.77 -9.15
CA ALA A 76 -13.98 -27.74 -10.01
C ALA A 76 -14.06 -26.50 -10.93
N TYR A 77 -13.22 -25.49 -10.68
CA TYR A 77 -13.26 -24.19 -11.36
C TYR A 77 -11.99 -23.92 -12.18
N VAL A 78 -11.16 -24.94 -12.45
CA VAL A 78 -9.95 -24.80 -13.26
C VAL A 78 -10.31 -24.28 -14.65
N GLY A 79 -9.68 -23.16 -15.03
CA GLY A 79 -9.94 -22.47 -16.30
C GLY A 79 -10.90 -21.29 -16.19
N GLU A 80 -11.70 -21.22 -15.13
CA GLU A 80 -12.64 -20.12 -14.87
C GLU A 80 -11.92 -18.88 -14.32
N THR A 81 -12.59 -17.74 -14.41
CA THR A 81 -12.13 -16.47 -13.84
C THR A 81 -12.85 -16.16 -12.54
N VAL A 82 -12.09 -15.82 -11.51
CA VAL A 82 -12.56 -15.49 -10.17
C VAL A 82 -12.09 -14.10 -9.74
N ILE A 83 -12.78 -13.51 -8.78
CA ILE A 83 -12.42 -12.25 -8.13
C ILE A 83 -11.82 -12.59 -6.78
N ILE A 84 -10.79 -11.83 -6.38
CA ILE A 84 -10.09 -12.03 -5.12
C ILE A 84 -10.34 -10.84 -4.23
N ARG A 85 -10.67 -11.10 -2.96
CA ARG A 85 -10.64 -10.12 -1.88
C ARG A 85 -9.64 -10.56 -0.82
N TYR A 86 -8.87 -9.63 -0.26
CA TYR A 86 -7.84 -9.94 0.73
C TYR A 86 -7.63 -8.78 1.71
N ASP A 87 -7.07 -9.08 2.87
CA ASP A 87 -6.55 -8.07 3.78
C ASP A 87 -5.06 -7.86 3.48
N PRO A 88 -4.57 -6.66 3.14
CA PRO A 88 -3.13 -6.43 2.95
C PRO A 88 -2.28 -6.72 4.19
N ARG A 89 -2.87 -6.82 5.38
CA ARG A 89 -2.17 -7.24 6.61
C ARG A 89 -2.05 -8.75 6.74
N ASP A 90 -2.94 -9.50 6.09
CA ASP A 90 -2.97 -10.95 6.11
C ASP A 90 -3.01 -11.48 4.67
N ILE A 91 -1.81 -11.66 4.12
CA ILE A 91 -1.61 -12.18 2.76
C ILE A 91 -1.50 -13.71 2.73
N ALA A 92 -1.59 -14.38 3.88
CA ALA A 92 -1.53 -15.84 3.92
C ALA A 92 -2.81 -16.45 3.34
N GLU A 93 -3.93 -15.75 3.49
CA GLU A 93 -5.24 -16.17 3.03
C GLU A 93 -5.87 -15.17 2.06
N ILE A 94 -6.61 -15.68 1.09
CA ILE A 94 -7.44 -14.86 0.20
C ILE A 94 -8.86 -15.40 0.13
N ARG A 95 -9.82 -14.50 0.02
CA ARG A 95 -11.23 -14.84 -0.23
C ARG A 95 -11.50 -14.83 -1.73
N VAL A 96 -11.95 -15.96 -2.25
CA VAL A 96 -12.21 -16.17 -3.68
C VAL A 96 -13.71 -16.09 -3.94
N PHE A 97 -14.07 -15.33 -4.96
CA PHE A 97 -15.46 -15.13 -5.40
C PHE A 97 -15.62 -15.53 -6.86
N TYR A 98 -16.68 -16.28 -7.15
CA TYR A 98 -17.09 -16.62 -8.51
C TYR A 98 -18.48 -16.02 -8.76
N LYS A 99 -18.62 -15.20 -9.81
CA LYS A 99 -19.88 -14.51 -10.14
C LYS A 99 -20.48 -13.75 -8.94
N ASP A 100 -19.62 -13.01 -8.22
CA ASP A 100 -19.95 -12.26 -7.00
C ASP A 100 -20.47 -13.10 -5.80
N GLN A 101 -20.40 -14.43 -5.88
CA GLN A 101 -20.69 -15.33 -4.77
C GLN A 101 -19.39 -15.83 -4.15
N TYR A 102 -19.36 -15.89 -2.83
CA TYR A 102 -18.24 -16.47 -2.10
C TYR A 102 -18.08 -17.94 -2.48
N LEU A 103 -16.86 -18.32 -2.87
CA LEU A 103 -16.53 -19.68 -3.27
C LEU A 103 -15.76 -20.41 -2.18
N CYS A 104 -14.60 -19.87 -1.79
CA CYS A 104 -13.72 -20.49 -0.80
C CYS A 104 -12.66 -19.49 -0.29
N THR A 105 -12.03 -19.85 0.83
CA THR A 105 -10.79 -19.24 1.29
C THR A 105 -9.63 -20.06 0.75
N ALA A 106 -8.77 -19.45 -0.07
CA ALA A 106 -7.57 -20.09 -0.59
C ALA A 106 -6.36 -19.65 0.24
N ILE A 107 -5.52 -20.62 0.60
CA ILE A 107 -4.38 -20.41 1.49
C ILE A 107 -3.10 -20.51 0.65
N SER A 108 -2.13 -19.63 0.92
CA SER A 108 -0.80 -19.70 0.32
C SER A 108 0.10 -20.65 1.12
N PRO A 109 0.51 -21.81 0.58
CA PRO A 109 1.39 -22.74 1.30
C PRO A 109 2.77 -22.16 1.61
N GLU A 110 3.18 -21.13 0.88
CA GLU A 110 4.51 -20.51 1.03
C GLU A 110 4.61 -19.63 2.27
N ILE A 111 3.47 -19.10 2.75
CA ILE A 111 3.40 -18.13 3.84
C ILE A 111 2.50 -18.61 4.97
N SER A 112 1.62 -19.60 4.75
CA SER A 112 0.78 -20.17 5.81
C SER A 112 1.58 -20.72 6.98
N ASP A 113 2.75 -21.26 6.69
CA ASP A 113 3.66 -21.83 7.71
C ASP A 113 4.66 -20.78 8.22
N TYR A 114 4.62 -19.57 7.66
CA TYR A 114 5.55 -18.49 7.94
C TYR A 114 4.94 -17.51 8.93
N GLU A 115 5.17 -17.75 10.23
CA GLU A 115 4.94 -16.72 11.24
C GLU A 115 5.95 -15.58 11.03
N VAL A 116 5.50 -14.47 10.44
CA VAL A 116 6.33 -13.28 10.27
C VAL A 116 6.63 -12.68 11.66
N ASP A 117 7.83 -12.92 12.19
CA ASP A 117 8.29 -12.30 13.43
C ASP A 117 8.39 -10.77 13.26
N LEU A 118 8.05 -10.02 14.30
CA LEU A 118 8.12 -8.55 14.32
C LEU A 118 9.50 -8.03 13.91
N LYS A 119 10.56 -8.80 14.19
CA LYS A 119 11.94 -8.47 13.79
C LYS A 119 12.12 -8.44 12.28
N GLU A 120 11.47 -9.33 11.54
CA GLU A 120 11.58 -9.38 10.09
C GLU A 120 10.86 -8.21 9.42
N ILE A 121 9.71 -7.80 9.98
CA ILE A 121 9.01 -6.58 9.55
C ILE A 121 9.90 -5.36 9.73
N VAL A 122 10.56 -5.24 10.90
CA VAL A 122 11.50 -4.14 11.18
C VAL A 122 12.70 -4.20 10.23
N ALA A 123 13.25 -5.39 9.96
CA ALA A 123 14.37 -5.59 9.05
C ALA A 123 14.02 -5.19 7.61
N ALA A 124 12.85 -5.61 7.11
CA ALA A 124 12.34 -5.25 5.79
C ALA A 124 12.13 -3.73 5.67
N ARG A 125 11.55 -3.10 6.71
CA ARG A 125 11.35 -1.65 6.77
C ARG A 125 12.66 -0.87 6.75
N ASN A 126 13.66 -1.33 7.51
CA ASN A 126 14.99 -0.74 7.53
C ASN A 126 15.71 -0.89 6.18
N LYS A 127 15.55 -2.04 5.51
CA LYS A 127 16.10 -2.27 4.16
C LYS A 127 15.48 -1.31 3.14
N ALA A 128 14.16 -1.12 3.18
CA ALA A 128 13.47 -0.16 2.32
C ALA A 128 13.93 1.29 2.59
N ARG A 129 14.06 1.69 3.86
CA ARG A 129 14.59 3.00 4.24
C ARG A 129 16.00 3.22 3.70
N LYS A 130 16.89 2.24 3.87
CA LYS A 130 18.27 2.31 3.38
C LYS A 130 18.34 2.43 1.86
N ASN A 131 17.48 1.72 1.15
CA ASN A 131 17.40 1.82 -0.31
C ASN A 131 16.97 3.22 -0.77
N LEU A 132 15.98 3.83 -0.10
CA LEU A 132 15.54 5.20 -0.38
C LEU A 132 16.63 6.23 -0.04
N GLU A 133 17.33 6.07 1.08
CA GLU A 133 18.47 6.93 1.44
C GLU A 133 19.56 6.87 0.37
N ASN A 134 19.91 5.67 -0.11
CA ASN A 134 20.89 5.51 -1.18
C ASN A 134 20.46 6.19 -2.48
N GLN A 135 19.18 6.11 -2.85
CA GLN A 135 18.63 6.78 -4.02
C GLN A 135 18.73 8.31 -3.88
N LEU A 136 18.37 8.86 -2.73
CA LEU A 136 18.50 10.30 -2.47
C LEU A 136 19.96 10.76 -2.50
N HIS A 137 20.88 9.98 -1.91
CA HIS A 137 22.30 10.29 -1.93
C HIS A 137 22.86 10.29 -3.37
N SER A 138 22.48 9.30 -4.17
CA SER A 138 22.87 9.25 -5.58
C SER A 138 22.30 10.43 -6.39
N GLY A 139 21.07 10.85 -6.13
CA GLY A 139 20.45 12.00 -6.78
C GLY A 139 21.11 13.33 -6.40
N ASN A 140 21.47 13.50 -5.12
CA ASN A 140 22.18 14.68 -4.64
C ASN A 140 23.58 14.80 -5.27
N ASN A 141 24.33 13.70 -5.37
CA ASN A 141 25.65 13.72 -6.02
C ASN A 141 25.57 14.15 -7.49
N ILE A 142 24.56 13.66 -8.22
CA ILE A 142 24.33 14.05 -9.63
C ILE A 142 23.97 15.54 -9.71
N ALA A 143 23.12 16.03 -8.80
CA ALA A 143 22.76 17.44 -8.76
C ALA A 143 23.97 18.35 -8.45
N GLU A 144 24.82 17.95 -7.50
CA GLU A 144 26.06 18.65 -7.17
C GLU A 144 27.06 18.67 -8.34
N GLU A 145 27.19 17.56 -9.08
CA GLU A 145 28.04 17.48 -10.28
C GLU A 145 27.52 18.39 -11.41
N LEU A 146 26.19 18.46 -11.60
CA LEU A 146 25.56 19.37 -12.55
C LEU A 146 25.72 20.84 -12.15
N ILE A 147 25.62 21.17 -10.86
CA ILE A 147 25.84 22.53 -10.35
C ILE A 147 27.31 22.93 -10.54
N SER A 148 28.25 22.03 -10.22
CA SER A 148 29.69 22.28 -10.38
C SER A 148 30.10 22.44 -11.84
N SER A 149 29.54 21.62 -12.76
CA SER A 149 29.78 21.76 -14.20
C SER A 149 29.19 23.06 -14.75
N LYS A 150 27.98 23.45 -14.33
CA LYS A 150 27.37 24.76 -14.67
C LYS A 150 28.21 25.93 -14.17
N GLN A 151 28.75 25.86 -12.96
CA GLN A 151 29.64 26.89 -12.41
C GLN A 151 30.95 26.99 -13.20
N LYS A 152 31.56 25.85 -13.59
CA LYS A 152 32.75 25.83 -14.47
C LYS A 152 32.48 26.38 -15.87
N GLU A 153 31.27 26.25 -16.40
CA GLU A 153 30.86 26.89 -17.66
C GLU A 153 30.71 28.41 -17.53
N LEU A 154 30.30 28.92 -16.37
CA LEU A 154 30.14 30.35 -16.07
C LEU A 154 31.47 31.05 -15.76
N ASP A 155 32.41 30.34 -15.14
CA ASP A 155 33.72 30.88 -14.74
C ASP A 155 34.76 30.86 -15.87
N ASN A 156 34.45 30.23 -17.01
CA ASN A 156 35.27 30.32 -18.22
C ASN A 156 34.84 31.53 -19.07
N PRO A 157 35.68 32.56 -19.27
CA PRO A 157 35.32 33.70 -20.11
C PRO A 157 35.32 33.26 -21.58
N VAL A 158 34.13 33.02 -22.15
CA VAL A 158 34.00 32.74 -23.58
C VAL A 158 34.20 34.04 -24.38
N ASN A 159 35.32 34.07 -25.09
CA ASN A 159 35.66 34.99 -26.15
C ASN A 159 34.52 35.05 -27.19
N LYS A 160 33.80 36.19 -27.28
CA LYS A 160 32.73 36.43 -28.26
C LYS A 160 33.29 36.34 -29.68
N LYS A 161 32.94 35.28 -30.43
CA LYS A 161 32.95 35.30 -31.89
C LYS A 161 31.53 35.46 -32.41
N ASP A 162 31.33 36.50 -33.20
CA ASP A 162 30.08 36.89 -33.84
C ASP A 162 29.44 35.74 -34.63
N SER A 163 28.15 35.49 -34.40
CA SER A 163 27.32 34.69 -35.31
C SER A 163 26.23 35.58 -35.93
N LYS A 164 26.12 35.48 -37.26
CA LYS A 164 25.44 36.40 -38.18
C LYS A 164 23.93 36.48 -37.89
N LYS A 165 23.38 37.71 -37.86
CA LYS A 165 21.94 37.99 -37.73
C LYS A 165 21.16 37.37 -38.90
N SER A 166 20.17 36.53 -38.60
CA SER A 166 19.23 36.00 -39.60
C SER A 166 18.24 37.09 -40.04
N LYS A 167 18.04 37.25 -41.36
CA LYS A 167 17.14 38.24 -41.98
C LYS A 167 15.70 37.70 -42.05
N ILE A 168 15.05 37.47 -40.92
CA ILE A 168 13.61 37.14 -40.92
C ILE A 168 12.85 38.41 -40.55
N LYS A 169 12.08 38.97 -41.50
CA LYS A 169 11.18 40.10 -41.25
C LYS A 169 9.92 39.59 -40.55
N ARG A 170 9.70 40.02 -39.31
CA ARG A 170 8.42 39.89 -38.61
C ARG A 170 7.51 41.04 -39.03
N TYR A 171 6.35 40.72 -39.61
CA TYR A 171 5.26 41.67 -39.76
C TYR A 171 4.39 41.61 -38.49
N TYR A 172 4.04 42.77 -37.95
CA TYR A 172 3.01 42.90 -36.93
C TYR A 172 1.72 43.28 -37.66
N ASN A 173 0.67 42.47 -37.49
CA ASN A 173 -0.69 42.92 -37.80
C ASN A 173 -1.19 43.72 -36.59
N GLU A 174 -1.66 44.94 -36.85
CA GLU A 174 -2.46 45.74 -35.91
C GLU A 174 -3.85 45.10 -35.69
#